data_AF-A0A848QCH8-F1
#
_entry.id   AF-A0A848QCH8-F1
#
_cell.length_a   1.000
_cell.length_b   1.000
_cell.length_c   1.000
_cell.angle_alpha   90.00
_cell.angle_beta   90.00
_cell.angle_gamma   90.00
#
_symmetry.space_group_name_H-M   'P 1'
#
loop_
_entity.id
_entity.type
_entity.pdbx_description
1 polymer ?
#
loop_
_entity_poly.entity_id
_entity_poly.type
_entity_poly.pdbx_seq_one_letter_code
_entity_poly.pdbx_strand_id
1 'polypeptide(L)'
;MQRVIGDQAGEAESWIHYPVSDVVNGKLSARWFYHCHAPEERGPGEHGHFHLFVGKSALPDIVDALMEPPPSDAKRADVVHVAALSIDYQGLPTGWFSTNRWVTDEFLYPAEDVIALLPDLDFRGPQGDPLVNDWLTAIVALQVDDISKILRERDRHITANGVEPEDRGAEILSSTPLNLETLLD
;
A
#
# COMPACT_ATOMS: atom_id res chain seq x y z
N MET A 1 15.75 -11.99 -17.01
CA MET A 1 14.68 -11.55 -16.10
C MET A 1 14.89 -12.31 -14.80
N GLN A 2 15.09 -11.61 -13.69
CA GLN A 2 15.25 -12.23 -12.36
C GLN A 2 13.89 -12.19 -11.67
N ARG A 3 13.41 -13.34 -11.19
CA ARG A 3 12.22 -13.40 -10.33
C ARG A 3 12.67 -13.33 -8.88
N VAL A 4 11.97 -12.51 -8.10
CA VAL A 4 12.25 -12.34 -6.66
C VAL A 4 11.47 -13.37 -5.83
N ILE A 5 10.25 -13.73 -6.28
CA ILE A 5 9.37 -14.71 -5.66
C ILE A 5 9.23 -15.92 -6.61
N GLY A 6 9.24 -17.15 -6.09
CA GLY A 6 8.97 -18.39 -6.84
C GLY A 6 10.18 -19.24 -7.24
N ASP A 7 11.38 -18.68 -7.43
CA ASP A 7 12.53 -19.48 -7.89
C ASP A 7 13.42 -20.00 -6.74
N GLN A 8 13.41 -19.36 -5.55
CA GLN A 8 14.14 -19.81 -4.34
C GLN A 8 13.41 -19.56 -3.01
N ALA A 9 12.22 -18.94 -3.01
CA ALA A 9 11.52 -18.45 -1.81
C ALA A 9 10.21 -19.19 -1.48
N GLY A 10 9.92 -20.32 -2.14
CA GLY A 10 8.60 -20.95 -2.13
C GLY A 10 7.64 -20.32 -3.14
N GLU A 11 6.56 -21.02 -3.50
CA GLU A 11 5.42 -20.37 -4.16
C GLU A 11 4.88 -19.27 -3.23
N ALA A 12 4.30 -18.20 -3.79
CA ALA A 12 3.63 -17.20 -2.98
C ALA A 12 2.41 -17.84 -2.30
N GLU A 13 2.60 -18.26 -1.05
CA GLU A 13 1.52 -18.82 -0.23
C GLU A 13 0.49 -17.72 0.06
N SER A 14 -0.80 -18.06 -0.05
CA SER A 14 -1.86 -17.07 0.12
C SER A 14 -1.82 -16.50 1.54
N TRP A 15 -1.98 -15.18 1.66
CA TRP A 15 -1.97 -14.43 2.91
C TRP A 15 -0.63 -14.38 3.64
N ILE A 16 0.43 -14.97 3.07
CA ILE A 16 1.78 -14.90 3.64
C ILE A 16 2.50 -13.69 3.07
N HIS A 17 3.02 -12.85 3.96
CA HIS A 17 3.81 -11.69 3.57
C HIS A 17 5.16 -12.13 3.00
N TYR A 18 5.55 -11.49 1.90
CA TYR A 18 6.93 -11.43 1.44
C TYR A 18 7.47 -10.00 1.63
N PRO A 19 8.66 -9.86 2.25
CA PRO A 19 9.35 -10.88 3.05
C PRO A 19 8.54 -11.25 4.30
N VAL A 20 8.93 -12.34 4.98
CA VAL A 20 8.25 -12.82 6.22
C VAL A 20 8.09 -11.73 7.28
N SER A 21 9.06 -10.82 7.34
CA SER A 21 8.93 -9.58 8.09
C SER A 21 8.77 -8.44 7.09
N ASP A 22 7.77 -7.59 7.29
CA ASP A 22 7.61 -6.38 6.49
C ASP A 22 8.93 -5.59 6.43
N VAL A 23 9.23 -5.05 5.25
CA VAL A 23 10.39 -4.18 5.07
C VAL A 23 10.08 -2.84 5.71
N VAL A 24 11.01 -2.31 6.52
CA VAL A 24 10.91 -0.95 7.07
C VAL A 24 12.23 -0.21 6.88
N ASN A 25 12.20 0.89 6.13
CA ASN A 25 13.37 1.69 5.78
C ASN A 25 13.06 3.20 5.83
N GLY A 26 14.11 4.02 5.66
CA GLY A 26 13.97 5.46 5.47
C GLY A 26 13.51 6.27 6.69
N LYS A 27 13.47 7.59 6.52
CA LYS A 27 13.12 8.55 7.59
C LYS A 27 11.65 8.51 8.00
N LEU A 28 10.75 8.15 7.07
CA LEU A 28 9.31 8.08 7.31
C LEU A 28 8.87 6.73 7.89
N SER A 29 9.82 5.85 8.23
CA SER A 29 9.54 4.43 8.51
C SER A 29 8.71 3.82 7.37
N ALA A 30 9.13 4.11 6.13
CA ALA A 30 8.49 3.63 4.91
C ALA A 30 8.51 2.10 4.91
N ARG A 31 7.33 1.52 4.71
CA ARG A 31 7.12 0.09 4.87
C ARG A 31 6.43 -0.50 3.65
N TRP A 32 6.81 -1.72 3.30
CA TRP A 32 6.05 -2.52 2.35
C TRP A 32 6.08 -4.00 2.71
N PHE A 33 5.04 -4.69 2.27
CA PHE A 33 5.03 -6.14 2.10
C PHE A 33 4.28 -6.47 0.81
N TYR A 34 4.53 -7.66 0.27
CA TYR A 34 3.79 -8.24 -0.84
C TYR A 34 3.03 -9.47 -0.36
N HIS A 35 1.80 -9.66 -0.81
CA HIS A 35 1.06 -10.90 -0.56
C HIS A 35 0.12 -11.24 -1.71
N CYS A 36 -0.37 -12.47 -1.70
CA CYS A 36 -1.36 -12.95 -2.66
C CYS A 36 -2.59 -13.46 -1.92
N HIS A 37 -3.78 -13.23 -2.46
CA HIS A 37 -5.00 -13.87 -1.97
C HIS A 37 -5.12 -15.30 -2.53
N ALA A 38 -6.14 -16.07 -2.13
CA ALA A 38 -6.45 -17.31 -2.85
C ALA A 38 -6.86 -16.99 -4.30
N PRO A 39 -6.56 -17.83 -5.31
CA PRO A 39 -6.88 -17.53 -6.71
C PRO A 39 -8.33 -17.10 -6.98
N GLU A 40 -9.29 -17.63 -6.23
CA GLU A 40 -10.72 -17.31 -6.30
C GLU A 40 -11.10 -15.95 -5.71
N GLU A 41 -10.22 -15.33 -4.91
CA GLU A 41 -10.41 -14.02 -4.26
C GLU A 41 -9.65 -12.89 -4.98
N ARG A 42 -8.81 -13.22 -5.97
CA ARG A 42 -8.00 -12.25 -6.71
C ARG A 42 -8.81 -11.51 -7.77
N GLY A 43 -8.40 -10.28 -8.06
CA GLY A 43 -8.87 -9.56 -9.24
C GLY A 43 -8.49 -10.28 -10.54
N PRO A 44 -9.23 -10.09 -11.65
CA PRO A 44 -8.90 -10.69 -12.94
C PRO A 44 -7.46 -10.38 -13.37
N GLY A 45 -6.64 -11.43 -13.53
CA GLY A 45 -5.23 -11.31 -13.95
C GLY A 45 -4.25 -10.90 -12.85
N GLU A 46 -4.73 -10.64 -11.63
CA GLU A 46 -3.88 -10.34 -10.48
C GLU A 46 -3.19 -11.61 -9.97
N HIS A 47 -1.90 -11.50 -9.70
CA HIS A 47 -1.14 -12.49 -8.95
C HIS A 47 -1.18 -12.16 -7.45
N GLY A 48 -0.90 -10.91 -7.11
CA GLY A 48 -0.90 -10.36 -5.74
C GLY A 48 -0.56 -8.89 -5.77
N HIS A 49 -0.38 -8.27 -4.62
CA HIS A 49 -0.14 -6.83 -4.53
C HIS A 49 0.80 -6.45 -3.39
N PHE A 50 1.45 -5.32 -3.58
CA PHE A 50 2.17 -4.65 -2.50
C PHE A 50 1.20 -3.81 -1.69
N HIS A 51 1.36 -3.78 -0.38
CA HIS A 51 0.84 -2.70 0.46
C HIS A 51 1.98 -1.78 0.87
N LEU A 52 1.78 -0.47 0.72
CA LEU A 52 2.77 0.56 1.02
C LEU A 52 2.29 1.42 2.20
N PHE A 53 3.19 1.69 3.14
CA PHE A 53 2.90 2.42 4.35
C PHE A 53 4.01 3.42 4.70
N VAL A 54 3.66 4.34 5.59
CA VAL A 54 4.59 5.09 6.43
C VAL A 54 4.28 4.82 7.90
N GLY A 55 5.21 5.14 8.79
CA GLY A 55 4.93 5.13 10.22
C GLY A 55 4.00 6.29 10.60
N LYS A 56 3.12 6.11 11.59
CA LYS A 56 2.30 7.19 12.17
C LYS A 56 3.16 8.41 12.54
N SER A 57 4.37 8.16 13.06
CA SER A 57 5.34 9.19 13.44
C SER A 57 5.85 10.05 12.27
N ALA A 58 5.55 9.69 11.02
CA ALA A 58 5.82 10.53 9.85
C ALA A 58 4.87 11.74 9.78
N LEU A 59 3.71 11.66 10.44
CA LEU A 59 2.74 12.75 10.50
C LEU A 59 2.96 13.59 11.76
N PRO A 60 2.79 14.91 11.69
CA PRO A 60 2.91 15.76 12.87
C PRO A 60 1.72 15.55 13.82
N ASP A 61 1.98 15.63 15.13
CA ASP A 61 0.98 15.42 16.19
C ASP A 61 -0.24 16.36 16.13
N ILE A 62 -0.19 17.42 15.32
CA ILE A 62 -1.28 18.39 15.17
C ILE A 62 -2.39 17.91 14.22
N VAL A 63 -2.12 16.85 13.46
CA VAL A 63 -3.07 16.31 12.49
C VAL A 63 -3.84 15.19 13.17
N ASP A 64 -5.16 15.33 13.19
CA ASP A 64 -6.05 14.29 13.70
C ASP A 64 -6.28 13.22 12.64
N ALA A 65 -6.24 11.95 13.07
CA ALA A 65 -6.68 10.85 12.22
C ALA A 65 -8.19 10.93 12.01
N LEU A 66 -8.65 10.59 10.79
CA LEU A 66 -10.07 10.38 10.51
C LEU A 66 -10.63 9.21 11.32
N MET A 67 -9.80 8.17 11.50
CA MET A 67 -10.12 7.01 12.31
C MET A 67 -8.83 6.37 12.82
N GLU A 68 -8.78 6.06 14.11
CA GLU A 68 -7.68 5.31 14.71
C GLU A 68 -7.99 3.82 14.79
N PRO A 69 -6.95 2.99 14.97
CA PRO A 69 -6.95 1.69 15.60
C PRO A 69 -8.13 1.33 16.51
N PRO A 70 -8.81 0.17 16.55
CA PRO A 70 -9.51 -0.14 17.79
C PRO A 70 -8.43 -0.30 18.88
N PRO A 71 -8.71 0.02 20.15
CA PRO A 71 -7.77 -0.26 21.23
C PRO A 71 -7.37 -1.73 21.24
N SER A 72 -6.08 -2.00 21.45
CA SER A 72 -5.54 -3.36 21.48
C SER A 72 -4.44 -3.46 22.53
N ASP A 73 -4.43 -4.56 23.27
CA ASP A 73 -3.36 -4.89 24.22
C ASP A 73 -2.12 -5.47 23.53
N ALA A 74 -2.23 -5.80 22.23
CA ALA A 74 -1.13 -6.28 21.43
C ALA A 74 -0.24 -5.12 20.94
N LYS A 75 1.06 -5.39 20.82
CA LYS A 75 2.01 -4.44 20.22
C LYS A 75 1.66 -4.25 18.74
N ARG A 76 1.25 -3.04 18.35
CA ARG A 76 1.02 -2.66 16.96
C ARG A 76 2.18 -1.86 16.37
N ALA A 77 2.24 -1.84 15.04
CA ALA A 77 3.28 -1.15 14.29
C ALA A 77 3.05 0.37 14.15
N ASP A 78 1.84 0.86 14.44
CA ASP A 78 1.41 2.25 14.22
C ASP A 78 1.74 2.75 12.81
N VAL A 79 0.94 2.37 11.82
CA VAL A 79 1.16 2.65 10.39
C VAL A 79 0.03 3.46 9.78
N VAL A 80 0.34 4.14 8.68
CA VAL A 80 -0.59 4.83 7.79
C VAL A 80 -0.41 4.24 6.40
N HIS A 81 -1.47 3.73 5.79
CA HIS A 81 -1.46 3.16 4.46
C HIS A 81 -1.43 4.28 3.41
N VAL A 82 -0.51 4.15 2.46
CA VAL A 82 -0.36 5.08 1.35
C VAL A 82 -1.20 4.58 0.17
N ALA A 83 -0.92 3.37 -0.30
CA ALA A 83 -1.63 2.72 -1.39
C ALA A 83 -1.20 1.26 -1.50
N ALA A 84 -1.99 0.47 -2.22
CA ALA A 84 -1.62 -0.85 -2.67
C ALA A 84 -1.41 -0.87 -4.20
N LEU A 85 -0.44 -1.67 -4.65
CA LEU A 85 -0.06 -1.82 -6.06
C LEU A 85 -0.32 -3.26 -6.52
N SER A 86 -1.31 -3.45 -7.40
CA SER A 86 -1.61 -4.76 -8.00
C SER A 86 -0.54 -5.16 -9.02
N ILE A 87 -0.18 -6.44 -8.99
CA ILE A 87 0.85 -7.06 -9.84
C ILE A 87 0.28 -8.28 -10.54
N ASP A 88 0.53 -8.42 -11.84
CA ASP A 88 0.11 -9.57 -12.63
C ASP A 88 1.05 -10.79 -12.53
N TYR A 89 0.71 -11.88 -13.20
CA TYR A 89 1.52 -13.11 -13.25
C TYR A 89 2.86 -12.96 -13.98
N GLN A 90 3.07 -11.86 -14.70
CA GLN A 90 4.36 -11.53 -15.33
C GLN A 90 5.23 -10.67 -14.42
N GLY A 91 4.71 -10.22 -13.26
CA GLY A 91 5.40 -9.34 -12.34
C GLY A 91 5.27 -7.86 -12.71
N LEU A 92 4.28 -7.50 -13.54
CA LEU A 92 4.05 -6.13 -13.99
C LEU A 92 2.94 -5.45 -13.17
N PRO A 93 3.08 -4.16 -12.83
CA PRO A 93 2.03 -3.40 -12.15
C PRO A 93 0.82 -3.18 -13.05
N THR A 94 -0.37 -3.34 -12.50
CA THR A 94 -1.65 -3.21 -13.23
C THR A 94 -2.53 -2.07 -12.74
N GLY A 95 -2.34 -1.61 -11.51
CA GLY A 95 -3.12 -0.51 -10.96
C GLY A 95 -2.86 -0.25 -9.49
N TRP A 96 -3.29 0.93 -9.06
CA TRP A 96 -3.26 1.36 -7.67
C TRP A 96 -4.65 1.26 -7.05
N PHE A 97 -4.71 0.94 -5.76
CA PHE A 97 -5.94 1.03 -5.00
C PHE A 97 -5.69 1.47 -3.55
N SER A 98 -6.72 2.05 -2.96
CA SER A 98 -6.77 2.33 -1.53
C SER A 98 -7.76 1.38 -0.86
N THR A 99 -7.50 1.08 0.40
CA THR A 99 -8.31 0.17 1.19
C THR A 99 -9.10 0.90 2.25
N ASN A 100 -10.12 0.23 2.76
CA ASN A 100 -10.75 0.61 4.00
C ASN A 100 -9.81 0.34 5.18
N ARG A 101 -9.95 1.13 6.24
CA ARG A 101 -9.04 1.14 7.40
C ARG A 101 -8.94 -0.25 8.05
N TRP A 102 -10.04 -0.99 8.16
CA TRP A 102 -10.03 -2.31 8.80
C TRP A 102 -9.16 -3.34 8.06
N VAL A 103 -8.91 -3.15 6.76
CA VAL A 103 -8.09 -4.06 5.93
C VAL A 103 -6.64 -4.04 6.40
N THR A 104 -6.15 -2.88 6.84
CA THR A 104 -4.75 -2.64 7.18
C THR A 104 -4.50 -2.37 8.66
N ASP A 105 -5.56 -2.30 9.48
CA ASP A 105 -5.53 -1.86 10.88
C ASP A 105 -4.73 -0.55 11.08
N GLU A 106 -4.83 0.36 10.11
CA GLU A 106 -4.04 1.60 10.08
C GLU A 106 -4.62 2.73 10.94
N PHE A 107 -3.81 3.76 11.18
CA PHE A 107 -4.31 5.11 11.47
C PHE A 107 -4.71 5.76 10.15
N LEU A 108 -6.01 5.92 9.92
CA LEU A 108 -6.51 6.52 8.70
C LEU A 108 -6.40 8.03 8.78
N TYR A 109 -5.41 8.59 8.08
CA TYR A 109 -5.21 10.04 7.99
C TYR A 109 -5.89 10.63 6.74
N PRO A 110 -6.25 11.93 6.76
CA PRO A 110 -6.78 12.60 5.58
C PRO A 110 -5.82 12.52 4.39
N ALA A 111 -6.38 12.48 3.19
CA ALA A 111 -5.65 12.30 1.94
C ALA A 111 -4.52 13.32 1.77
N GLU A 112 -4.79 14.61 2.03
CA GLU A 112 -3.80 15.67 1.80
C GLU A 112 -2.58 15.54 2.72
N ASP A 113 -2.76 15.06 3.95
CA ASP A 113 -1.65 14.83 4.89
C ASP A 113 -0.77 13.67 4.43
N VAL A 114 -1.37 12.60 3.91
CA VAL A 114 -0.62 11.47 3.32
C VAL A 114 0.06 11.87 2.01
N ILE A 115 -0.62 12.64 1.16
CA ILE A 115 -0.09 13.15 -0.11
C ILE A 115 1.14 14.02 0.11
N ALA A 116 1.15 14.84 1.16
CA ALA A 116 2.28 15.69 1.51
C ALA A 116 3.58 14.92 1.80
N LEU A 117 3.50 13.62 2.13
CA LEU A 117 4.64 12.76 2.39
C LEU A 117 5.22 12.11 1.12
N LEU A 118 4.46 12.02 0.03
CA LEU A 118 4.86 11.32 -1.19
C LEU A 118 6.19 11.79 -1.78
N PRO A 119 6.53 13.10 -1.83
CA PRO A 119 7.81 13.56 -2.36
C PRO A 119 9.04 13.05 -1.58
N ASP A 120 8.84 12.67 -0.32
CA ASP A 120 9.86 12.22 0.62
C ASP A 120 9.84 10.70 0.88
N LEU A 121 8.89 9.99 0.24
CA LEU A 121 8.69 8.57 0.42
C LEU A 121 9.80 7.78 -0.29
N ASP A 122 10.57 7.03 0.51
CA ASP A 122 11.70 6.24 0.02
C ASP A 122 11.79 4.90 0.76
N PHE A 123 11.65 3.81 0.02
CA PHE A 123 11.75 2.44 0.53
C PHE A 123 13.19 1.90 0.53
N ARG A 124 14.16 2.64 -0.03
CA ARG A 124 15.56 2.21 -0.08
C ARG A 124 16.16 2.15 1.31
N GLY A 125 16.94 1.11 1.56
CA GLY A 125 17.58 0.89 2.83
C GLY A 125 18.12 -0.52 2.99
N PRO A 126 18.58 -0.88 4.20
CA PRO A 126 19.24 -2.16 4.46
C PRO A 126 18.28 -3.36 4.55
N GLN A 127 16.97 -3.15 4.72
CA GLN A 127 15.98 -4.23 4.78
C GLN A 127 15.36 -4.50 3.40
N GLY A 128 15.03 -5.76 3.12
CA GLY A 128 14.37 -6.16 1.88
C GLY A 128 15.32 -6.38 0.70
N ASP A 129 14.76 -6.78 -0.44
CA ASP A 129 15.50 -6.88 -1.69
C ASP A 129 15.77 -5.47 -2.26
N PRO A 130 17.03 -5.12 -2.58
CA PRO A 130 17.37 -3.76 -3.03
C PRO A 130 16.73 -3.40 -4.37
N LEU A 131 16.52 -4.35 -5.28
CA LEU A 131 15.87 -4.07 -6.57
C LEU A 131 14.39 -3.78 -6.39
N VAL A 132 13.71 -4.51 -5.49
CA VAL A 132 12.31 -4.23 -5.15
C VAL A 132 12.18 -2.86 -4.49
N ASN A 133 13.06 -2.53 -3.55
CA ASN A 133 13.08 -1.23 -2.89
C ASN A 133 13.28 -0.08 -3.88
N ASP A 134 14.31 -0.18 -4.74
CA ASP A 134 14.60 0.85 -5.76
C ASP A 134 13.41 1.01 -6.72
N TRP A 135 12.80 -0.10 -7.15
CA TRP A 135 11.66 -0.09 -8.05
C TRP A 135 10.40 0.52 -7.42
N LEU A 136 10.08 0.16 -6.17
CA LEU A 136 8.94 0.74 -5.44
C LEU A 136 9.13 2.25 -5.20
N THR A 137 10.34 2.68 -4.84
CA THR A 137 10.63 4.11 -4.71
C THR A 137 10.43 4.84 -6.05
N ALA A 138 10.91 4.26 -7.16
CA ALA A 138 10.79 4.87 -8.48
C ALA A 138 9.34 4.93 -8.98
N ILE A 139 8.57 3.85 -8.85
CA ILE A 139 7.20 3.80 -9.38
C ILE A 139 6.27 4.74 -8.61
N VAL A 140 6.45 4.88 -7.29
CA VAL A 140 5.70 5.86 -6.49
C VAL A 140 6.04 7.29 -6.92
N ALA A 141 7.31 7.60 -7.13
CA ALA A 141 7.73 8.93 -7.59
C ALA A 141 7.16 9.29 -8.98
N LEU A 142 6.97 8.30 -9.86
CA LEU A 142 6.36 8.46 -11.18
C LEU A 142 4.82 8.51 -11.14
N GLN A 143 4.19 8.11 -10.05
CA GLN A 143 2.74 7.90 -9.93
C GLN A 143 2.10 8.75 -8.83
N VAL A 144 2.77 9.83 -8.40
CA VAL A 144 2.27 10.73 -7.36
C VAL A 144 0.86 11.24 -7.66
N ASP A 145 0.55 11.57 -8.91
CA ASP A 145 -0.77 12.09 -9.29
C ASP A 145 -1.87 11.03 -9.16
N ASP A 146 -1.61 9.80 -9.62
CA ASP A 146 -2.56 8.70 -9.53
C ASP A 146 -2.78 8.24 -8.08
N ILE A 147 -1.70 8.16 -7.28
CA ILE A 147 -1.78 7.87 -5.84
C ILE A 147 -2.58 8.97 -5.13
N SER A 148 -2.31 10.24 -5.43
CA SER A 148 -3.06 11.37 -4.86
C SER A 148 -4.53 11.33 -5.23
N LYS A 149 -4.85 10.95 -6.46
CA LYS A 149 -6.23 10.82 -6.96
C LYS A 149 -6.99 9.73 -6.19
N ILE A 150 -6.40 8.54 -6.01
CA ILE A 150 -7.08 7.46 -5.28
C ILE A 150 -7.26 7.82 -3.80
N LEU A 151 -6.30 8.51 -3.17
CA LEU A 151 -6.44 8.97 -1.78
C LEU A 151 -7.58 9.98 -1.62
N ARG A 152 -7.69 10.96 -2.53
CA ARG A 152 -8.80 11.92 -2.51
C ARG A 152 -10.15 11.26 -2.79
N GLU A 153 -10.21 10.26 -3.67
CA GLU A 153 -11.43 9.48 -3.91
C GLU A 153 -11.81 8.62 -2.69
N ARG A 154 -10.83 8.04 -1.98
CA ARG A 154 -11.04 7.30 -0.73
C ARG A 154 -11.78 8.16 0.29
N ASP A 155 -11.27 9.36 0.54
CA ASP A 155 -11.85 10.29 1.50
C ASP A 155 -13.25 10.76 1.07
N ARG A 156 -13.45 10.99 -0.24
CA ARG A 156 -14.78 11.25 -0.79
C ARG A 156 -15.73 10.07 -0.59
N HIS A 157 -15.27 8.85 -0.78
CA HIS A 157 -16.08 7.65 -0.59
C HIS A 157 -16.55 7.53 0.87
N ILE A 158 -15.64 7.74 1.83
CA ILE A 158 -15.96 7.71 3.26
C ILE A 158 -16.97 8.81 3.61
N THR A 159 -16.71 10.05 3.19
CA THR A 159 -17.52 11.21 3.58
C THR A 159 -18.86 11.31 2.85
N ALA A 160 -18.88 11.07 1.54
CA ALA A 160 -20.07 11.25 0.70
C ALA A 160 -20.99 10.02 0.71
N ASN A 161 -20.44 8.81 0.80
CA ASN A 161 -21.23 7.58 0.79
C ASN A 161 -21.48 7.04 2.21
N GLY A 162 -20.87 7.63 3.24
CA GLY A 162 -21.02 7.20 4.63
C GLY A 162 -20.48 5.79 4.87
N VAL A 163 -19.48 5.37 4.09
CA VAL A 163 -18.83 4.07 4.30
C VAL A 163 -18.02 4.18 5.58
N GLU A 164 -18.44 3.38 6.56
CA GLU A 164 -17.76 3.32 7.84
C GLU A 164 -16.37 2.70 7.67
N PRO A 165 -15.33 3.23 8.34
CA PRO A 165 -13.98 2.67 8.31
C PRO A 165 -13.85 1.20 8.78
N GLU A 166 -14.92 0.65 9.36
CA GLU A 166 -15.03 -0.73 9.86
C GLU A 166 -16.05 -1.58 9.04
N ASP A 167 -16.57 -1.05 7.94
CA ASP A 167 -17.48 -1.80 7.06
C ASP A 167 -16.72 -2.88 6.27
N ARG A 168 -16.91 -4.14 6.69
CA ARG A 168 -16.32 -5.33 6.05
C ARG A 168 -16.88 -5.65 4.66
N GLY A 169 -17.97 -5.00 4.26
CA GLY A 169 -18.48 -5.06 2.88
C GLY A 169 -17.71 -4.15 1.91
N ALA A 170 -16.91 -3.22 2.43
CA ALA A 170 -16.12 -2.28 1.65
C ALA A 170 -14.63 -2.48 1.94
N GLU A 171 -13.95 -3.27 1.11
CA GLU A 171 -12.50 -3.51 1.21
C GLU A 171 -11.69 -2.45 0.45
N ILE A 172 -12.03 -2.23 -0.82
CA ILE A 172 -11.38 -1.24 -1.69
C ILE A 172 -12.28 -0.01 -1.78
N LEU A 173 -11.72 1.16 -1.47
CA LEU A 173 -12.47 2.42 -1.48
C LEU A 173 -12.27 3.24 -2.76
N SER A 174 -11.14 3.04 -3.43
CA SER A 174 -10.85 3.67 -4.71
C SER A 174 -9.74 2.92 -5.45
N SER A 175 -9.73 3.02 -6.78
CA SER A 175 -8.68 2.44 -7.61
C SER A 175 -8.49 3.21 -8.92
N THR A 176 -7.33 3.03 -9.54
CA THR A 176 -7.03 3.56 -10.88
C THR A 176 -6.11 2.57 -11.59
N PRO A 177 -6.36 2.23 -12.87
CA PRO A 177 -5.47 1.36 -13.63
C PRO A 177 -4.12 2.05 -13.89
N LEU A 178 -3.07 1.25 -14.00
CA LEU A 178 -1.73 1.69 -14.39
C LEU A 178 -1.38 1.04 -15.73
N ASN A 179 -1.00 1.86 -16.70
CA ASN A 179 -0.44 1.40 -17.96
C ASN A 179 1.04 1.79 -18.04
N LEU A 180 1.92 0.79 -18.05
CA LEU A 180 3.36 1.00 -18.15
C LEU A 180 3.78 1.65 -19.46
N GLU A 181 3.05 1.42 -20.56
CA GLU A 181 3.40 1.98 -21.86
C GLU A 181 3.30 3.49 -21.89
N THR A 182 2.40 4.06 -21.09
CA THR A 182 2.16 5.51 -21.00
C THR A 182 2.81 6.14 -19.77
N LEU A 183 3.65 5.40 -19.03
CA LEU A 183 4.21 5.86 -17.76
C LEU A 183 5.22 7.01 -17.93
N LEU A 184 5.84 7.12 -19.12
CA LEU A 184 6.93 8.05 -19.42
C LEU A 184 6.59 9.04 -20.56
N ASP A 185 5.34 9.03 -21.02
CA ASP A 185 4.83 9.94 -22.06
C ASP A 185 4.44 11.31 -21.47
#